data_AF-A0A1Z9B752-F1
#
_entry.id   AF-A0A1Z9B752-F1
#
_cell.length_a   1.000
_cell.length_b   1.000
_cell.length_c   1.000
_cell.angle_alpha   90.00
_cell.angle_beta   90.00
_cell.angle_gamma   90.00
#
_symmetry.space_group_name_H-M   'P 1'
#
loop_
_entity.id
_entity.type
_entity.pdbx_description
1 polymer ?
#
loop_
_entity_poly.entity_id
_entity_poly.type
_entity_poly.pdbx_seq_one_letter_code
_entity_poly.pdbx_strand_id
1 'polypeptide(L)'
;MDSTVGRASGSDVPAGEQIVGFGEAVVRGSEDLPAAREALRQALGEAGFLEACGIAGIFNGLVRNADFSGIPLDDAALHSSEDFRDKLGLNDFSGAKNSDLSRADASQAGEGLFPHKGQ
;
A
#
# COMPACT_ATOMS: atom_id res chain seq x y z
N MET A 1 -0.82 3.00 -19.10
CA MET A 1 -0.11 2.39 -17.95
C MET A 1 -0.88 2.81 -16.72
N ASP A 2 -1.75 1.92 -16.25
CA ASP A 2 -2.76 2.14 -15.21
C ASP A 2 -2.55 1.08 -14.12
N SER A 3 -1.45 1.21 -13.36
CA SER A 3 -1.07 0.27 -12.29
C SER A 3 -1.08 0.91 -10.91
N THR A 4 -1.51 2.17 -10.77
CA THR A 4 -1.50 2.88 -9.48
C THR A 4 -2.77 2.67 -8.68
N VAL A 5 -3.85 2.14 -9.28
CA VAL A 5 -5.01 1.68 -8.53
C VAL A 5 -4.86 0.17 -8.33
N GLY A 6 -4.84 -0.27 -7.07
CA GLY A 6 -4.74 -1.68 -6.64
C GLY A 6 -5.93 -2.54 -7.05
N ARG A 7 -6.20 -2.60 -8.35
CA ARG A 7 -7.18 -3.46 -8.99
C ARG A 7 -6.47 -4.45 -9.90
N ALA A 8 -5.32 -4.96 -9.45
CA ALA A 8 -4.76 -6.17 -10.02
C ALA A 8 -5.69 -7.31 -9.57
N SER A 9 -6.68 -7.64 -10.40
CA SER A 9 -7.20 -9.01 -10.40
C SER A 9 -5.96 -9.88 -10.53
N GLY A 10 -5.68 -10.77 -9.57
CA GLY A 10 -4.50 -11.64 -9.64
C GLY A 10 -4.52 -12.63 -10.83
N SER A 11 -5.32 -12.36 -11.88
CA SER A 11 -5.56 -13.19 -13.05
C SER A 11 -4.31 -13.46 -13.87
N ASP A 12 -3.33 -12.55 -13.85
CA ASP A 12 -2.11 -12.67 -14.65
C ASP A 12 -0.94 -13.28 -13.85
N VAL A 13 -1.13 -13.52 -12.55
CA VAL A 13 -0.15 -14.14 -11.66
C VAL A 13 -0.63 -15.53 -11.28
N PRO A 14 0.20 -16.58 -11.41
CA PRO A 14 -0.15 -17.92 -10.92
C PRO A 14 -0.64 -17.88 -9.47
N ALA A 15 -1.80 -18.47 -9.20
CA ALA A 15 -2.49 -18.44 -7.91
C ALA A 15 -2.81 -17.02 -7.35
N GLY A 16 -2.83 -15.99 -8.20
CA GLY A 16 -2.97 -14.61 -7.75
C GLY A 16 -4.29 -14.32 -7.03
N GLU A 17 -5.39 -14.93 -7.44
CA GLU A 17 -6.68 -14.79 -6.73
C GLU A 17 -6.60 -15.35 -5.30
N GLN A 18 -5.97 -16.50 -5.12
CA GLN A 18 -5.79 -17.13 -3.81
C GLN A 18 -4.81 -16.34 -2.94
N ILE A 19 -3.77 -15.76 -3.53
CA ILE A 19 -2.81 -14.89 -2.84
C ILE A 19 -3.52 -13.63 -2.33
N VAL A 20 -4.29 -12.96 -3.20
CA VAL A 20 -5.06 -11.76 -2.83
C VAL A 20 -6.08 -12.11 -1.75
N GLY A 21 -6.87 -13.17 -1.94
CA GLY A 21 -7.88 -13.58 -0.96
C GLY A 21 -7.29 -13.93 0.40
N PHE A 22 -6.16 -14.64 0.44
CA PHE A 22 -5.44 -14.89 1.69
C PHE A 22 -4.93 -13.60 2.35
N GLY A 23 -4.33 -12.70 1.56
CA GLY A 23 -3.84 -11.41 2.07
C GLY A 23 -4.95 -10.56 2.68
N GLU A 24 -6.09 -10.45 2.00
CA GLU A 24 -7.27 -9.74 2.51
C GLU A 24 -7.79 -10.36 3.81
N ALA A 25 -7.89 -11.69 3.85
CA ALA A 25 -8.37 -12.41 5.03
C ALA A 25 -7.45 -12.21 6.25
N VAL A 26 -6.13 -12.24 6.04
CA VAL A 26 -5.13 -11.99 7.09
C VAL A 26 -5.24 -10.55 7.62
N VAL A 27 -5.32 -9.55 6.72
CA VAL A 27 -5.37 -8.14 7.12
C VAL A 27 -6.67 -7.81 7.87
N ARG A 28 -7.79 -8.40 7.46
CA ARG A 28 -9.10 -8.16 8.09
C ARG A 28 -9.33 -8.99 9.36
N GLY A 29 -8.52 -10.03 9.60
CA GLY A 29 -8.79 -11.00 10.65
C GLY A 29 -10.14 -11.69 10.45
N SER A 30 -10.48 -12.01 9.20
CA SER A 30 -11.80 -12.50 8.83
C SER A 30 -12.04 -13.95 9.26
N GLU A 31 -13.32 -14.30 9.44
CA GLU A 31 -13.72 -15.66 9.84
C GLU A 31 -13.41 -16.73 8.79
N ASP A 32 -13.28 -16.33 7.51
CA ASP A 32 -12.95 -17.21 6.38
C ASP A 32 -11.44 -17.45 6.21
N LEU A 33 -10.59 -16.88 7.07
CA LEU A 33 -9.15 -17.09 7.03
C LEU A 33 -8.73 -18.58 6.98
N PRO A 34 -9.36 -19.53 7.70
CA PRO A 34 -9.05 -20.95 7.56
C PRO A 34 -9.27 -21.48 6.13
N ALA A 35 -10.33 -21.04 5.46
CA ALA A 35 -10.64 -21.44 4.09
C ALA A 35 -9.64 -20.82 3.10
N ALA A 36 -9.30 -19.54 3.28
CA ALA A 36 -8.31 -18.85 2.45
C ALA A 36 -6.90 -19.48 2.59
N ARG A 37 -6.51 -19.90 3.80
CA ARG A 37 -5.26 -20.65 4.05
C ARG A 37 -5.23 -21.95 3.25
N GLU A 38 -6.31 -22.73 3.32
CA GLU A 38 -6.37 -24.02 2.63
C GLU A 38 -6.37 -23.85 1.10
N ALA A 39 -7.13 -22.88 0.57
CA ALA A 39 -7.14 -22.59 -0.86
C ALA A 39 -5.75 -22.19 -1.38
N LEU A 40 -5.03 -21.35 -0.65
CA LEU A 40 -3.68 -20.93 -1.02
C LEU A 40 -2.68 -22.10 -0.93
N ARG A 41 -2.78 -22.92 0.12
CA ARG A 41 -1.94 -24.11 0.33
C ARG A 41 -2.14 -25.15 -0.77
N GLN A 42 -3.36 -25.33 -1.26
CA GLN A 42 -3.64 -26.20 -2.40
C GLN A 42 -3.05 -25.64 -3.71
N ALA A 43 -3.07 -24.33 -3.89
CA ALA A 43 -2.58 -23.69 -5.11
C ALA A 43 -1.04 -23.63 -5.20
N LEU A 44 -0.35 -23.40 -4.08
CA LEU A 44 1.11 -23.20 -4.03
C LEU A 44 1.89 -24.39 -3.44
N GLY A 45 1.20 -25.34 -2.81
CA GLY A 45 1.83 -26.35 -1.97
C GLY A 45 2.32 -25.79 -0.63
N GLU A 46 2.84 -26.69 0.22
CA GLU A 46 3.23 -26.35 1.60
C GLU A 46 4.34 -25.28 1.67
N ALA A 47 5.40 -25.45 0.88
CA ALA A 47 6.53 -24.52 0.88
C ALA A 47 6.11 -23.11 0.44
N GLY A 48 5.38 -22.98 -0.67
CA GLY A 48 4.91 -21.68 -1.15
C GLY A 48 3.89 -21.04 -0.22
N PHE A 49 3.05 -21.84 0.46
CA PHE A 49 2.16 -21.33 1.50
C PHE A 49 2.91 -20.76 2.71
N LEU A 50 3.97 -21.45 3.16
CA LEU A 50 4.81 -20.94 4.25
C LEU A 50 5.54 -19.66 3.86
N GLU A 51 6.03 -19.56 2.63
CA GLU A 51 6.62 -18.32 2.10
C GLU A 51 5.60 -17.17 2.10
N ALA A 52 4.37 -17.42 1.61
CA ALA A 52 3.29 -16.43 1.64
C ALA A 52 2.93 -15.99 3.06
N CYS A 53 2.88 -16.93 4.02
CA CYS A 53 2.68 -16.61 5.44
C CYS A 53 3.82 -15.74 5.99
N GLY A 54 5.06 -16.03 5.62
CA GLY A 54 6.23 -15.24 6.00
C GLY A 54 6.15 -13.81 5.48
N ILE A 55 5.82 -13.64 4.20
CA ILE A 55 5.62 -12.32 3.58
C ILE A 55 4.51 -11.56 4.31
N ALA A 56 3.35 -12.18 4.53
CA ALA A 56 2.24 -11.55 5.24
C ALA A 56 2.64 -11.11 6.65
N GLY A 57 3.38 -11.95 7.39
CA GLY A 57 3.89 -11.63 8.72
C GLY A 57 4.86 -10.45 8.73
N ILE A 58 5.80 -10.41 7.77
CA ILE A 58 6.77 -9.31 7.64
C ILE A 58 6.06 -7.99 7.40
N PHE A 59 5.12 -7.92 6.45
CA PHE A 59 4.40 -6.68 6.16
C PHE A 59 3.48 -6.25 7.31
N ASN A 60 2.89 -7.19 8.05
CA ASN A 60 2.14 -6.85 9.26
C ASN A 60 3.03 -6.22 10.34
N GLY A 61 4.25 -6.73 10.49
CA GLY A 61 5.24 -6.20 11.44
C GLY A 61 5.83 -4.86 11.04
N LEU A 62 6.20 -4.69 9.76
CA LEU A 62 6.82 -3.45 9.26
C LEU A 62 5.88 -2.25 9.39
N VAL A 63 4.59 -2.40 9.10
CA VAL A 63 3.59 -1.32 9.26
C VAL A 63 3.56 -0.85 10.71
N ARG A 64 3.49 -1.77 11.67
CA ARG A 64 3.44 -1.43 13.09
C ARG A 64 4.72 -0.75 13.59
N ASN A 65 5.86 -1.14 13.05
CA ASN A 65 7.15 -0.50 13.36
C ASN A 65 7.21 0.92 12.78
N ALA A 66 6.70 1.14 11.56
CA ALA A 66 6.62 2.47 10.96
C ALA A 66 5.70 3.39 11.77
N ASP A 67 4.53 2.89 12.18
CA ASP A 67 3.58 3.63 13.03
C ASP A 67 4.20 4.01 14.38
N PHE A 68 4.93 3.08 15.00
CA PHE A 68 5.60 3.31 16.28
C PHE A 68 6.74 4.32 16.18
N SER A 69 7.57 4.22 15.15
CA SER A 69 8.73 5.11 14.95
C SER A 69 8.34 6.49 14.43
N GLY A 70 7.15 6.64 13.86
CA GLY A 70 6.67 7.90 13.30
C GLY A 70 7.42 8.29 12.02
N ILE A 71 7.73 7.33 11.16
CA ILE A 71 8.38 7.60 9.86
C ILE A 71 7.47 8.52 9.02
N PRO A 72 8.02 9.63 8.45
CA PRO A 72 7.28 10.51 7.56
C PRO A 72 6.91 9.82 6.25
N LEU A 73 5.84 10.28 5.60
CA LEU A 73 5.61 9.98 4.19
C LEU A 73 6.72 10.62 3.34
N ASP A 74 7.21 9.88 2.34
CA ASP A 74 8.04 10.46 1.29
C ASP A 74 7.19 11.32 0.34
N ASP A 75 7.84 12.13 -0.51
CA ASP A 75 7.13 13.07 -1.39
C ASP A 75 6.16 12.36 -2.34
N ALA A 76 6.53 11.20 -2.89
CA ALA A 76 5.67 10.47 -3.82
C ALA A 76 4.43 9.92 -3.13
N ALA A 77 4.60 9.33 -1.95
CA ALA A 77 3.51 8.88 -1.10
C ALA A 77 2.70 10.06 -0.55
N LEU A 78 3.26 11.24 -0.37
CA LEU A 78 2.55 12.44 0.06
C LEU A 78 1.62 12.96 -1.05
N HIS A 79 2.12 13.08 -2.27
CA HIS A 79 1.37 13.61 -3.44
C HIS A 79 0.31 12.64 -3.94
N SER A 80 0.66 11.37 -4.13
CA SER A 80 -0.27 10.36 -4.66
C SER A 80 -1.50 10.10 -3.77
N SER A 81 -1.45 10.63 -2.56
CA SER A 81 -2.32 10.26 -1.45
C SER A 81 -3.17 11.40 -0.90
N GLU A 82 -2.86 12.64 -1.28
CA GLU A 82 -3.52 13.87 -0.84
C GLU A 82 -5.04 13.76 -0.91
N ASP A 83 -5.57 13.51 -2.10
CA ASP A 83 -6.99 13.36 -2.37
C ASP A 83 -7.70 12.37 -1.43
N PHE A 84 -7.09 11.20 -1.17
CA PHE A 84 -7.73 10.19 -0.33
C PHE A 84 -7.56 10.48 1.15
N ARG A 85 -6.42 11.06 1.59
CA ARG A 85 -6.23 11.46 2.98
C ARG A 85 -7.25 12.52 3.36
N ASP A 86 -7.49 13.48 2.48
CA ASP A 86 -8.48 14.52 2.69
C ASP A 86 -9.89 13.94 2.75
N LYS A 87 -10.29 13.12 1.77
CA LYS A 87 -11.62 12.49 1.72
C LYS A 87 -11.91 11.59 2.93
N LEU A 88 -10.88 10.94 3.47
CA LEU A 88 -11.01 10.02 4.60
C LEU A 88 -10.71 10.68 5.96
N GLY A 89 -10.38 11.97 5.99
CA GLY A 89 -10.05 12.70 7.22
C GLY A 89 -8.74 12.22 7.87
N LEU A 90 -7.81 11.66 7.11
CA LEU A 90 -6.57 11.07 7.63
C LEU A 90 -5.61 12.14 8.19
N ASN A 91 -5.73 13.39 7.76
CA ASN A 91 -4.91 14.51 8.25
C ASN A 91 -5.23 14.89 9.71
N ASP A 92 -6.38 14.48 10.24
CA ASP A 92 -6.80 14.79 11.62
C ASP A 92 -6.22 13.82 12.66
N PHE A 93 -5.63 12.70 12.21
CA PHE A 93 -5.01 11.72 13.09
C PHE A 93 -3.64 12.20 13.58
N SER A 94 -3.24 11.78 14.77
CA SER A 94 -1.98 12.20 15.39
C SER A 94 -0.74 11.88 14.55
N GLY A 95 -0.79 10.82 13.74
CA GLY A 95 0.30 10.41 12.85
C GLY A 95 0.59 11.39 11.72
N ALA A 96 -0.38 12.23 11.33
CA ALA A 96 -0.20 13.25 10.30
C ALA A 96 0.92 14.24 10.64
N LYS A 97 1.14 14.48 11.95
CA LYS A 97 2.21 15.35 12.46
C LYS A 97 3.62 14.87 12.13
N ASN A 98 3.77 13.59 11.80
CA ASN A 98 5.05 13.02 11.40
C ASN A 98 5.44 13.41 9.97
N SER A 99 4.50 13.93 9.16
CA SER A 99 4.74 14.32 7.77
C SER A 99 4.52 15.83 7.59
N ASP A 100 5.36 16.47 6.80
CA ASP A 100 5.16 17.86 6.39
C ASP A 100 4.17 17.90 5.23
N LEU A 101 2.87 18.01 5.56
CA LEU A 101 1.79 18.02 4.58
C LEU A 101 1.84 19.23 3.63
N SER A 102 2.54 20.31 3.99
CA SER A 102 2.66 21.50 3.13
C SER A 102 3.46 21.24 1.85
N ARG A 103 4.23 20.14 1.81
CA ARG A 103 4.97 19.72 0.62
C ARG A 103 4.06 19.10 -0.45
N ALA A 104 2.83 18.74 -0.11
CA ALA A 104 1.88 18.20 -1.08
C ALA A 104 1.53 19.23 -2.17
N ASP A 105 1.26 20.47 -1.76
CA ASP A 105 0.93 21.59 -2.64
C ASP A 105 2.09 22.03 -3.55
N ALA A 106 3.34 21.90 -3.08
CA ALA A 106 4.51 22.53 -3.70
C ALA A 106 4.92 21.92 -5.06
N SER A 107 4.47 20.71 -5.41
CA SER A 107 4.80 20.09 -6.70
C SER A 107 3.91 20.56 -7.85
N GLN A 108 2.75 21.16 -7.59
CA GLN A 108 1.91 21.77 -8.64
C GLN A 108 2.43 23.14 -9.09
N ALA A 109 3.33 23.77 -8.31
CA ALA A 109 3.95 25.05 -8.65
C ALA A 109 5.19 24.93 -9.58
N GLY A 110 5.53 23.70 -10.02
CA GLY A 110 6.77 23.38 -10.74
C GLY A 110 6.74 23.48 -12.28
N GLU A 111 5.59 23.72 -12.93
CA GLU A 111 5.53 23.90 -14.40
C GLU A 111 5.90 25.33 -14.86
N GLY A 112 6.93 25.93 -14.25
CA GLY A 112 7.37 27.29 -14.60
C GLY A 112 8.87 27.56 -14.48
N LEU A 113 9.71 26.56 -14.18
CA LEU A 113 11.11 26.84 -13.79
C LEU A 113 12.12 26.90 -14.95
N PHE A 114 11.74 26.64 -16.20
CA PHE A 114 12.65 26.84 -17.33
C PHE A 114 12.24 28.05 -18.18
N PRO A 115 13.00 29.17 -18.14
CA PRO A 115 12.76 30.26 -19.08
C PRO A 115 13.06 29.76 -20.50
N HIS A 116 12.03 29.73 -21.33
CA HIS A 116 12.17 29.62 -22.78
C HIS A 116 12.93 30.86 -23.25
N LYS A 117 14.26 30.78 -23.32
CA LYS A 117 15.06 31.83 -23.96
C LYS A 117 14.89 31.67 -25.46
N GLY A 118 13.95 32.42 -26.03
CA GLY A 118 13.90 32.64 -27.46
C GLY A 118 15.17 33.37 -27.91
N GLN A 119 15.85 32.81 -28.90
CA GLN A 119 16.06 33.34 -30.25
C GLN A 119 16.83 32.30 -31.07
#